data_AF-A0A1T4QMD5-F1
#
_entry.id   AF-A0A1T4QMD5-F1
#
_cell.length_a   1.000
_cell.length_b   1.000
_cell.length_c   1.000
_cell.angle_alpha   90.00
_cell.angle_beta   90.00
_cell.angle_gamma   90.00
#
_symmetry.space_group_name_H-M   'P 1'
#
loop_
_entity.id
_entity.type
_entity.pdbx_description
1 polymer ?
#
loop_
_entity_poly.entity_id
_entity_poly.type
_entity_poly.pdbx_seq_one_letter_code
_entity_poly.pdbx_strand_id
1 'polypeptide(L)' 'MDRKSWLHELQQLPAQERVDIAWALLDGVSDDEAARPLSVEQRRELSERQRDHFMNPNEPTVTLDQIRRKLLAG' A
#
# COMPACT_ATOMS: atom_id res chain seq x y z
N MET A 1 20.38 -3.87 11.87
CA MET A 1 19.49 -2.72 12.08
C MET A 1 18.11 -3.26 12.38
N ASP A 2 17.43 -2.78 13.42
CA ASP A 2 16.09 -3.26 13.77
C ASP A 2 15.01 -2.39 13.09
N ARG A 3 13.78 -2.89 13.01
CA ARG A 3 12.68 -2.17 12.35
C ARG A 3 12.46 -0.77 12.95
N LYS A 4 12.70 -0.60 14.25
CA LYS A 4 12.46 0.66 14.96
C LYS A 4 13.52 1.71 14.60
N SER A 5 14.79 1.34 14.56
CA SER A 5 15.88 2.21 14.13
C SER A 5 15.71 2.66 12.67
N TRP A 6 15.31 1.76 11.78
CA TRP A 6 15.05 2.11 10.39
C TRP A 6 13.88 3.09 10.22
N LEU A 7 12.77 2.87 10.94
CA LEU A 7 11.64 3.79 10.93
C LEU A 7 12.01 5.17 11.50
N HIS A 8 12.82 5.20 12.56
CA HIS A 8 13.31 6.44 13.14
C HIS A 8 14.16 7.24 12.15
N GLU A 9 15.04 6.58 11.39
CA GLU A 9 15.85 7.21 10.35
C GLU A 9 15.01 7.74 9.20
N LEU A 10 14.04 6.96 8.70
CA LEU A 10 13.11 7.44 7.69
C LEU A 10 12.37 8.70 8.14
N GLN A 11 11.96 8.77 9.41
CA GLN A 11 11.26 9.94 9.95
C GLN A 11 12.12 11.21 9.95
N GLN A 12 13.45 11.09 9.95
CA GLN A 12 14.35 12.24 9.85
C GLN A 12 14.44 12.82 8.44
N LEU A 13 14.03 12.05 7.41
CA LEU A 13 14.06 12.52 6.03
C LEU A 13 12.93 13.51 5.74
N PRO A 14 13.10 14.46 4.79
CA PRO A 14 12.03 15.30 4.26
C PRO A 14 10.83 14.47 3.79
N ALA A 15 9.64 15.07 3.86
CA ALA A 15 8.39 14.38 3.50
C ALA A 15 8.41 13.82 2.07
N GLN A 16 8.96 14.57 1.12
CA GLN A 16 9.06 14.14 -0.28
C GLN A 16 9.96 12.91 -0.42
N GLU A 17 11.13 12.90 0.20
CA GLU A 17 12.08 11.79 0.13
C GLU A 17 11.50 10.50 0.74
N ARG A 18 10.71 10.62 1.81
CA ARG A 18 9.96 9.47 2.36
C ARG A 18 8.92 8.91 1.40
N VAL A 19 8.24 9.78 0.65
CA VAL A 19 7.26 9.37 -0.37
C VAL A 19 7.97 8.67 -1.53
N ASP A 20 9.08 9.21 -1.99
CA ASP A 20 9.87 8.63 -3.08
C ASP A 20 10.40 7.24 -2.71
N ILE A 21 10.90 7.06 -1.48
CA ILE A 21 11.31 5.75 -0.95
C ILE A 21 10.12 4.79 -0.88
N ALA A 22 8.95 5.25 -0.44
CA ALA A 22 7.77 4.40 -0.36
C ALA A 22 7.34 3.90 -1.75
N TRP A 23 7.42 4.75 -2.78
CA TRP A 23 7.15 4.35 -4.16
C TRP A 23 8.18 3.37 -4.69
N ALA A 24 9.47 3.64 -4.50
CA ALA A 24 10.54 2.74 -4.94
C ALA A 24 10.43 1.34 -4.30
N LEU A 25 10.04 1.27 -3.02
CA LEU A 25 9.77 0.01 -2.34
C LEU A 25 8.54 -0.71 -2.91
N LEU A 26 7.48 0.03 -3.27
CA LEU A 26 6.28 -0.55 -3.86
C LEU A 26 6.57 -1.12 -5.26
N ASP A 27 7.33 -0.40 -6.07
CA ASP A 27 7.73 -0.83 -7.41
C ASP A 27 8.60 -2.11 -7.31
N GLY A 28 9.59 -2.11 -6.40
CA GLY A 28 10.45 -3.28 -6.21
C GLY A 28 9.70 -4.54 -5.75
N VAL A 29 8.63 -4.41 -4.97
CA VAL A 29 7.77 -5.54 -4.59
C VAL A 29 6.85 -5.97 -5.73
N SER A 30 6.45 -5.04 -6.59
CA SER A 30 5.57 -5.33 -7.73
C SER A 30 6.30 -6.13 -8.83
N ASP A 31 7.61 -5.92 -8.95
CA ASP A 31 8.49 -6.62 -9.90
C ASP A 31 9.11 -7.91 -9.33
N ASP A 32 8.83 -8.26 -8.07
CA ASP A 32 9.37 -9.46 -7.43
C ASP A 32 8.73 -10.73 -8.00
N GLU A 33 9.52 -11.58 -8.66
CA GLU A 33 9.06 -12.89 -9.20
C GLU A 33 8.53 -13.83 -8.11
N ALA A 34 8.86 -13.60 -6.83
CA ALA A 34 8.32 -14.33 -5.69
C ALA A 34 6.93 -13.82 -5.24
N ALA A 35 6.38 -12.79 -5.88
CA ALA A 35 5.04 -12.30 -5.59
C ALA A 35 4.01 -13.40 -5.80
N ARG A 36 3.27 -13.73 -4.72
CA ARG A 36 2.21 -14.73 -4.81
C ARG A 36 1.12 -14.23 -5.76
N PRO A 37 0.59 -15.09 -6.65
CA PRO A 37 -0.52 -14.70 -7.50
C PRO A 37 -1.72 -14.32 -6.64
N LEU A 38 -2.41 -13.23 -7.01
CA LEU A 38 -3.62 -12.79 -6.32
C LEU A 38 -4.67 -13.91 -6.30
N SER A 39 -5.31 -14.10 -5.14
CA SER A 39 -6.48 -14.98 -5.00
C SER A 39 -7.68 -14.44 -5.80
N VAL A 40 -8.71 -15.27 -6.00
CA VAL A 40 -9.93 -14.86 -6.71
C VAL A 40 -10.61 -13.70 -5.97
N GLU A 41 -10.68 -13.77 -4.65
CA GLU A 41 -11.25 -12.75 -3.76
C GLU A 41 -10.46 -11.44 -3.87
N GLN A 42 -9.12 -11.52 -3.88
CA GLN A 42 -8.25 -10.36 -4.00
C GLN A 42 -8.37 -9.68 -5.37
N ARG A 43 -8.47 -10.46 -6.46
CA ARG A 43 -8.68 -9.90 -7.81
C ARG A 43 -10.03 -9.22 -7.94
N ARG A 44 -11.07 -9.82 -7.36
CA ARG A 44 -12.42 -9.24 -7.32
C ARG A 44 -12.41 -7.91 -6.57
N GLU A 45 -11.81 -7.89 -5.36
CA GLU A 45 -11.68 -6.67 -4.58
C GLU A 45 -10.88 -5.59 -5.32
N LEU A 46 -9.77 -5.96 -5.98
CA LEU A 46 -9.00 -5.03 -6.80
C LEU A 46 -9.84 -4.43 -7.93
N SER A 47 -10.61 -5.26 -8.63
CA SER A 47 -11.48 -4.83 -9.73
C SER A 47 -12.59 -3.88 -9.25
N GLU A 48 -13.21 -4.19 -8.11
CA GLU A 48 -14.23 -3.34 -7.48
C GLU A 48 -13.62 -1.97 -7.09
N ARG A 49 -12.46 -1.97 -6.42
CA ARG A 49 -11.76 -0.74 -6.03
C ARG A 49 -11.33 0.10 -7.25
N GLN A 50 -10.81 -0.53 -8.31
CA GLN A 50 -10.44 0.18 -9.53
C GLN A 50 -11.66 0.86 -10.15
N ARG A 51 -12.77 0.14 -10.26
CA ARG A 51 -14.02 0.69 -10.79
C ARG A 51 -14.50 1.88 -9.96
N ASP A 52 -14.47 1.76 -8.64
CA ASP A 52 -14.93 2.81 -7.73
C ASP A 52 -14.02 4.05 -7.82
N HIS A 53 -12.70 3.87 -7.97
CA HIS A 53 -11.76 4.96 -8.23
C HIS A 53 -12.00 5.65 -9.58
N PHE A 54 -12.24 4.89 -10.64
CA PHE A 54 -12.56 5.49 -11.95
C PHE A 54 -13.83 6.34 -11.92
N MET A 55 -14.84 5.93 -11.14
CA MET A 55 -16.08 6.67 -11.00
C MET A 55 -15.94 7.87 -10.04
N ASN A 56 -15.07 7.77 -9.03
CA ASN A 56 -14.89 8.79 -7.98
C ASN A 56 -13.40 9.09 -7.73
N PRO A 57 -12.68 9.70 -8.69
CA PRO A 57 -11.22 9.82 -8.64
C PRO A 57 -10.71 10.73 -7.51
N ASN A 58 -11.54 11.67 -7.06
CA ASN A 58 -11.21 12.61 -5.97
C ASN A 58 -11.64 12.10 -4.60
N GLU A 59 -12.34 10.97 -4.54
CA GLU A 59 -12.75 10.37 -3.28
C GLU A 59 -11.74 9.29 -2.86
N PRO A 60 -11.34 9.26 -1.58
CA PRO A 60 -10.50 8.18 -1.09
C PRO A 60 -11.26 6.86 -1.19
N THR A 61 -10.90 6.03 -2.17
CA THR A 61 -11.54 4.73 -2.45
C THR A 61 -11.52 3.80 -1.24
N VAL A 62 -10.51 3.95 -0.35
CA VAL A 62 -10.41 3.28 0.94
C VAL A 62 -9.66 4.18 1.92
N THR A 63 -10.14 4.32 3.16
CA THR A 63 -9.43 5.05 4.21
C THR A 63 -8.39 4.16 4.90
N LEU A 64 -7.33 4.76 5.43
CA LEU A 64 -6.33 4.04 6.25
C LEU A 64 -6.98 3.28 7.41
N ASP A 65 -8.06 3.83 7.99
CA ASP A 65 -8.80 3.18 9.07
C ASP A 65 -9.64 1.97 8.60
N GLN A 66 -10.13 1.98 7.35
CA GLN A 66 -10.76 0.81 6.75
C GLN A 66 -9.72 -0.30 6.49
N ILE A 67 -8.53 0.05 6.01
CA ILE A 67 -7.42 -0.89 5.80
C ILE A 67 -7.00 -1.50 7.15
N ARG A 68 -6.80 -0.67 8.18
CA ARG A 68 -6.44 -1.12 9.53
C ARG A 68 -7.48 -2.07 10.11
N ARG A 69 -8.77 -1.78 9.99
CA ARG A 69 -9.84 -2.66 10.46
C ARG A 69 -9.83 -4.02 9.76
N LYS A 70 -9.62 -4.06 8.44
CA LYS A 70 -9.51 -5.33 7.69
C LYS A 70 -8.30 -6.15 8.11
N LEU A 71 -7.16 -5.52 8.39
CA LEU A 71 -5.93 -6.21 8.83
C LEU A 71 -5.99 -6.70 10.28
N LEU A 72 -6.73 -5.98 11.15
CA LEU A 72 -6.91 -6.34 12.56
C LEU A 72 -8.04 -7.37 12.77
N ALA A 73 -8.98 -7.48 11.83
CA ALA A 73 -10.05 -8.46 11.84
C ALA A 73 -9.63 -9.84 11.29
N GLY A 74 -8.32 -10.09 11.22
CA GLY A 74 -7.73 -11.36 10.78
C GLY A 74 -8.21 -12.56 11.60
#